data_AF-A0A962XWV8-F1
#
_entry.id   AF-A0A962XWV8-F1
#
_cell.length_a   1.000
_cell.length_b   1.000
_cell.length_c   1.000
_cell.angle_alpha   90.00
_cell.angle_beta   90.00
_cell.angle_gamma   90.00
#
_symmetry.space_group_name_H-M   'P 1'
#
loop_
_entity.id
_entity.type
_entity.pdbx_description
1 polymer ?
#
loop_
_entity_poly.entity_id
_entity_poly.type
_entity_poly.pdbx_seq_one_letter_code
_entity_poly.pdbx_strand_id
1 'polypeptide(L)'
;MNIKDIVITVCLLAGIYVNLLFQDSLAAGHEGQWQLQRLNHPSAAQLAAERRGRVAIYDGLEVSEVEHALDHQFDRMGAMMFVRTRFPTADGGFASDNDCD
;
A
#
# COMPACT_ATOMS: atom_id res chain seq x y z
N MET A 1 26.22 42.45 -8.81
CA MET A 1 25.30 41.35 -9.13
C MET A 1 24.66 41.68 -10.47
N ASN A 2 24.92 40.90 -11.52
CA ASN A 2 24.46 41.25 -12.87
C ASN A 2 23.06 40.67 -13.12
N ILE A 3 22.32 41.27 -14.05
CA ILE A 3 20.96 40.84 -14.43
C ILE A 3 20.90 39.34 -14.79
N LYS A 4 21.94 38.78 -15.43
CA LYS A 4 21.98 37.34 -15.77
C LYS A 4 21.99 36.46 -14.52
N ASP A 5 22.65 36.89 -13.46
CA ASP A 5 22.82 36.10 -12.23
C ASP A 5 21.50 36.07 -11.42
N ILE A 6 20.72 37.15 -11.49
CA ILE A 6 19.39 37.22 -10.88
C ILE A 6 18.41 36.28 -11.59
N VAL A 7 18.39 36.28 -12.93
CA VAL A 7 17.50 35.43 -13.73
C VAL A 7 17.77 33.94 -13.48
N ILE A 8 19.05 33.54 -13.42
CA ILE A 8 19.43 32.15 -13.14
C ILE A 8 18.94 31.74 -11.74
N THR A 9 19.10 32.61 -10.74
CA THR A 9 18.70 32.32 -9.35
C THR A 9 17.18 32.17 -9.23
N VAL A 10 16.40 33.03 -9.89
CA VAL A 10 14.93 32.94 -9.91
C VAL A 10 14.46 31.65 -10.59
N CYS A 11 15.06 31.25 -11.71
CA CYS A 11 14.70 30.01 -12.40
C CYS A 11 15.01 28.76 -11.57
N LEU A 12 16.14 28.72 -10.85
CA LEU A 12 16.48 27.60 -9.98
C LEU A 12 15.53 27.49 -8.79
N LEU A 13 15.19 28.61 -8.15
CA LEU A 13 14.24 28.63 -7.05
C LEU A 13 12.82 28.27 -7.51
N ALA A 14 12.39 28.72 -8.69
CA ALA A 14 11.11 28.35 -9.27
C ALA A 14 11.03 26.85 -9.59
N GLY A 15 12.09 26.25 -10.15
CA GLY A 15 12.14 24.81 -10.44
C GLY A 15 12.07 23.93 -9.19
N ILE A 16 12.67 24.39 -8.09
CA ILE A 16 12.59 23.72 -6.77
C ILE A 16 11.18 23.85 -6.19
N TYR A 17 10.58 25.04 -6.26
CA TYR A 17 9.20 25.28 -5.79
C TYR A 17 8.17 24.43 -6.52
N VAL A 18 8.33 24.25 -7.84
CA VAL A 18 7.45 23.38 -8.63
C VAL A 18 7.60 21.93 -8.18
N ASN A 19 8.81 21.41 -7.94
CA ASN A 19 9.00 20.03 -7.48
C ASN A 19 8.38 19.76 -6.09
N LEU A 20 8.50 20.70 -5.14
CA LEU A 20 7.92 20.51 -3.80
C LEU A 20 6.39 20.41 -3.82
N LEU A 21 5.70 21.09 -4.75
CA LEU A 21 4.23 21.08 -4.83
C LEU A 21 3.66 19.79 -5.44
N PHE A 22 4.48 18.90 -6.01
CA PHE A 22 4.04 17.65 -6.63
C PHE A 22 4.35 16.39 -5.80
N GLN A 23 4.98 16.51 -4.63
CA GLN A 23 5.47 15.35 -3.86
C GLN A 23 4.48 14.75 -2.86
N ASP A 24 3.37 15.42 -2.54
CA ASP A 24 2.43 14.96 -1.49
C ASP A 24 1.68 13.66 -1.84
N SER A 25 1.54 13.32 -3.13
CA SER A 25 0.66 12.22 -3.57
C SER A 25 1.28 10.81 -3.48
N LEU A 26 2.56 10.66 -3.14
CA LEU A 26 3.24 9.35 -3.15
C LEU A 26 3.18 8.58 -1.82
N ALA A 27 2.82 9.25 -0.72
CA ALA A 27 2.86 8.63 0.61
C ALA A 27 1.60 7.81 0.97
N ALA A 28 0.45 8.08 0.33
CA ALA A 28 -0.84 7.52 0.75
C ALA A 28 -1.14 6.09 0.23
N GLY A 29 -0.35 5.56 -0.73
CA GLY A 29 -0.64 4.29 -1.40
C GLY A 29 0.33 3.14 -1.11
N HIS A 30 1.32 3.33 -0.24
CA HIS A 30 2.46 2.40 -0.16
C HIS A 30 2.23 1.18 0.76
N GLU A 31 1.35 1.28 1.76
CA GLU A 31 1.21 0.23 2.78
C GLU A 31 0.53 -1.04 2.25
N GLY A 32 -0.54 -0.93 1.46
CA GLY A 32 -1.21 -2.10 0.88
C GLY A 32 -0.39 -2.82 -0.20
N GLN A 33 0.45 -2.10 -0.96
CA GLN A 33 1.13 -2.66 -2.13
C GLN A 33 2.14 -3.75 -1.77
N TRP A 34 2.95 -3.55 -0.72
CA TRP A 34 3.93 -4.57 -0.32
C TRP A 34 3.23 -5.80 0.30
N GLN A 35 2.09 -5.59 0.96
CA GLN A 35 1.27 -6.67 1.52
C GLN A 35 0.70 -7.52 0.40
N LEU A 36 0.11 -6.90 -0.63
CA LEU A 36 -0.40 -7.60 -1.81
C LEU A 36 0.71 -8.32 -2.58
N GLN A 37 1.88 -7.73 -2.71
CA GLN A 37 3.02 -8.39 -3.35
C GLN A 37 3.44 -9.64 -2.58
N ARG A 38 3.52 -9.57 -1.24
CA ARG A 38 3.81 -10.73 -0.40
C ARG A 38 2.72 -11.80 -0.50
N LEU A 39 1.45 -11.39 -0.53
CA LEU A 39 0.30 -12.29 -0.60
C LEU A 39 0.33 -13.11 -1.88
N ASN A 40 0.48 -12.43 -3.02
CA ASN A 40 0.43 -13.03 -4.34
C ASN A 40 1.75 -13.69 -4.74
N HIS A 41 2.89 -13.09 -4.40
CA HIS A 41 4.23 -13.50 -4.84
C HIS A 41 5.20 -13.60 -3.64
N PRO A 42 5.00 -14.58 -2.73
CA PRO A 42 5.86 -14.76 -1.57
C PRO A 42 7.27 -15.20 -1.98
N SER A 43 8.28 -14.76 -1.22
CA SER A 43 9.64 -15.27 -1.37
C SER A 43 9.80 -16.66 -0.77
N ALA A 44 10.81 -17.41 -1.22
CA ALA A 44 11.12 -18.74 -0.68
C ALA A 44 11.36 -18.71 0.85
N ALA A 45 11.95 -17.64 1.37
CA ALA A 45 12.16 -17.46 2.80
C ALA A 45 10.85 -17.23 3.56
N GLN A 46 9.87 -16.54 2.97
CA GLN A 46 8.55 -16.35 3.55
C GLN A 46 7.78 -17.67 3.62
N LEU A 47 7.76 -18.42 2.51
CA LEU A 47 7.17 -19.77 2.44
C LEU A 47 7.81 -20.73 3.46
N ALA A 48 9.15 -20.68 3.60
CA ALA A 48 9.84 -21.52 4.57
C ALA A 48 9.46 -21.19 6.01
N ALA A 49 9.18 -19.93 6.32
CA ALA A 49 8.74 -19.52 7.64
C ALA A 49 7.27 -19.85 7.89
N GLU A 50 6.40 -19.69 6.89
CA GLU A 50 5.00 -20.13 6.94
C GLU A 50 4.90 -21.62 7.26
N ARG A 51 5.71 -22.45 6.57
CA ARG A 51 5.81 -23.90 6.86
C ARG A 51 6.32 -24.24 8.26
N ARG A 52 7.02 -23.31 8.92
CA ARG A 52 7.45 -23.45 10.33
C ARG A 52 6.39 -22.97 11.32
N GLY A 53 5.20 -22.59 10.84
CA GLY A 53 4.09 -22.11 11.66
C GLY A 53 4.03 -20.59 11.83
N ARG A 54 4.81 -19.81 11.06
CA ARG A 54 4.70 -18.34 11.10
C ARG A 54 3.42 -17.89 10.40
N VAL A 55 2.58 -17.15 11.10
CA VAL A 55 1.40 -16.51 10.52
C VAL A 55 1.75 -15.12 9.99
N ALA A 56 1.35 -14.81 8.76
CA ALA A 56 1.45 -13.49 8.16
C ALA A 56 0.14 -12.71 8.38
N ILE A 57 0.25 -11.49 8.90
CA ILE A 57 -0.90 -10.62 9.14
C ILE A 57 -1.00 -9.60 7.99
N TYR A 58 -2.15 -9.59 7.34
CA TYR A 58 -2.53 -8.65 6.30
C TYR A 58 -3.60 -7.72 6.84
N ASP A 59 -3.40 -6.43 6.64
CA ASP A 59 -4.19 -5.38 7.29
C ASP A 59 -4.79 -4.43 6.26
N GLY A 60 -6.06 -4.07 6.43
CA GLY A 60 -6.71 -3.09 5.57
C GLY A 60 -6.90 -3.56 4.13
N LEU A 61 -6.82 -4.87 3.85
CA LEU A 61 -7.10 -5.39 2.52
C LEU A 61 -8.57 -5.23 2.17
N GLU A 62 -8.85 -4.98 0.89
CA GLU A 62 -10.22 -4.98 0.38
C GLU A 62 -10.78 -6.41 0.36
N VAL A 63 -12.09 -6.56 0.55
CA VAL A 63 -12.73 -7.89 0.54
C VAL A 63 -12.45 -8.66 -0.76
N SER A 64 -12.37 -7.97 -1.89
CA SER A 64 -12.04 -8.54 -3.20
C SER A 64 -10.62 -9.14 -3.24
N GLU A 65 -9.66 -8.53 -2.54
CA GLU A 65 -8.28 -9.01 -2.44
C GLU A 65 -8.19 -10.23 -1.52
N VAL A 66 -9.00 -10.27 -0.47
CA VAL A 66 -9.14 -11.43 0.42
C VAL A 66 -9.77 -12.61 -0.32
N GLU A 67 -10.84 -12.38 -1.08
CA GLU A 67 -11.48 -13.40 -1.93
C GLU A 67 -10.51 -13.96 -2.97
N HIS A 68 -9.77 -13.08 -3.66
CA HIS A 68 -8.73 -13.52 -4.59
C HIS A 68 -7.66 -14.37 -3.90
N ALA A 69 -7.25 -14.03 -2.68
CA ALA A 69 -6.30 -14.84 -1.92
C ALA A 69 -6.87 -16.21 -1.51
N LEU A 70 -8.15 -16.27 -1.14
CA LEU A 70 -8.83 -17.53 -0.81
C LEU A 70 -8.82 -18.50 -1.99
N ASP A 71 -9.02 -18.01 -3.20
CA ASP A 71 -9.04 -18.83 -4.42
C ASP A 71 -7.63 -19.22 -4.88
N HIS A 72 -6.66 -18.30 -4.84
CA HIS A 72 -5.33 -18.52 -5.42
C HIS A 72 -4.27 -19.01 -4.43
N GLN A 73 -4.47 -18.81 -3.13
CA GLN A 73 -3.50 -19.12 -2.07
C GLN A 73 -4.06 -20.11 -1.05
N PHE A 74 -5.04 -20.93 -1.44
CA PHE A 74 -5.74 -21.88 -0.57
C PHE A 74 -4.80 -22.73 0.30
N ASP A 75 -3.73 -23.29 -0.27
CA ASP A 75 -2.75 -24.14 0.43
C ASP A 75 -2.00 -23.42 1.57
N ARG A 76 -1.99 -22.09 1.57
CA ARG A 76 -1.26 -21.24 2.52
C ARG A 76 -2.18 -20.54 3.52
N MET A 77 -3.51 -20.68 3.37
CA MET A 77 -4.49 -19.94 4.18
C MET A 77 -4.32 -20.13 5.69
N GLY A 78 -3.91 -21.32 6.14
CA GLY A 78 -3.64 -21.59 7.56
C GLY A 78 -2.47 -20.78 8.15
N ALA A 79 -1.63 -20.18 7.30
CA ALA A 79 -0.53 -19.31 7.71
C ALA A 79 -0.85 -17.82 7.47
N MET A 80 -2.11 -17.45 7.22
CA MET A 80 -2.52 -16.07 6.96
C MET A 80 -3.61 -15.62 7.93
N MET A 81 -3.56 -14.34 8.31
CA MET A 81 -4.61 -13.68 9.07
C MET A 81 -4.92 -12.34 8.42
N PHE A 82 -6.19 -12.08 8.15
CA PHE A 82 -6.68 -10.82 7.59
C PHE A 82 -7.35 -10.01 8.70
N VAL A 83 -6.98 -8.75 8.84
CA VAL A 83 -7.53 -7.82 9.84
C VAL A 83 -7.97 -6.52 9.18
N ARG A 84 -8.98 -5.86 9.78
CA ARG A 84 -9.57 -4.60 9.27
C ARG A 84 -9.92 -4.66 7.78
N THR A 85 -10.45 -5.79 7.32
CA THR A 85 -10.90 -5.94 5.93
C THR A 85 -11.89 -4.85 5.58
N ARG A 86 -11.70 -4.25 4.41
CA ARG A 86 -12.48 -3.11 3.90
C ARG A 86 -13.55 -3.61 2.95
N PHE A 87 -14.80 -3.26 3.23
CA PHE A 87 -15.96 -3.60 2.41
C PHE A 87 -16.39 -2.38 1.58
N PRO A 88 -16.67 -2.54 0.27
CA PRO A 88 -17.21 -1.47 -0.54
C PRO A 88 -18.60 -1.06 -0.05
N THR A 89 -18.85 0.24 0.00
CA THR A 89 -20.14 0.84 0.36
C THR A 89 -20.86 1.35 -0.88
N ALA A 90 -22.18 1.52 -0.80
CA ALA A 90 -22.98 2.04 -1.91
C ALA A 90 -22.58 3.46 -2.35
N ASP A 91 -21.98 4.23 -1.44
CA ASP A 91 -21.54 5.61 -1.68
C ASP A 91 -20.16 5.69 -2.35
N GLY A 92 -19.58 4.55 -2.75
CA GLY A 92 -18.26 4.47 -3.39
C GLY A 92 -17.07 4.58 -2.43
N GLY A 93 -17.33 4.62 -1.11
CA GLY A 93 -16.31 4.51 -0.07
C GLY A 93 -16.08 3.08 0.40
N PHE A 94 -15.17 2.89 1.35
CA PHE A 94 -14.95 1.61 2.02
C PHE A 94 -15.26 1.75 3.52
N ALA A 95 -15.97 0.77 4.08
CA ALA A 95 -16.20 0.65 5.51
C ALA A 95 -15.36 -0.50 6.08
N SER A 96 -14.76 -0.30 7.26
CA SER A 96 -14.15 -1.39 8.03
C SER A 96 -15.16 -1.95 9.03
N ASP A 97 -15.05 -3.25 9.36
CA ASP A 97 -15.94 -3.92 10.32
C ASP A 97 -15.89 -3.29 11.73
N ASN A 98 -14.81 -2.57 12.05
CA ASN A 98 -14.66 -1.85 13.33
C ASN A 98 -15.31 -0.45 13.36
N ASP A 99 -15.87 0.02 12.24
CA ASP A 99 -16.50 1.35 12.16
C ASP A 99 -18.00 1.33 12.51
N CYS A 100 -18.53 0.16 12.89
CA CYS A 100 -19.89 0.00 13.41
C CYS A 100 -19.91 0.25 14.93
N ASP A 101 -20.06 1.52 15.34
CA ASP A 101 -20.44 1.94 16.71
C ASP A 101 -21.94 2.29 16.80
#